data_AF-A0A1B8JAK3-F1
#
_entry.id   AF-A0A1B8JAK3-F1
#
_cell.length_a   1.000
_cell.length_b   1.000
_cell.length_c   1.000
_cell.angle_alpha   90.00
_cell.angle_beta   90.00
_cell.angle_gamma   90.00
#
_symmetry.space_group_name_H-M   'P 1'
#
loop_
_entity.id
_entity.type
_entity.pdbx_description
1 polymer ?
#
loop_
_entity_poly.entity_id
_entity_poly.type
_entity_poly.pdbx_seq_one_letter_code
_entity_poly.pdbx_strand_id
1 'polypeptide(L)'
;MKNIFNYFKENANNIYKILAILLIALGIIARLYNYIWHKDLWHDEALLALSIYSIPFSEIFFKPLPTTVDWLPQAAPLGFLAFTKLLGVVFGYSEHVLYFLPLICGVGTLILAYMIGKRLFDDFGTLAFVALVVGSMGLLHYSTEFKQYGIEAFIGFLLLYLYIRNTSLRAFSIIASICILFSNTAIFLIIPFLIIYIYIYIYQAAMPKVRLIIHRIYKDFA
;
A
#
# COMPACT_ATOMS: atom_id res chain seq x y z
N MET A 1 -31.04 14.32 -31.17
CA MET A 1 -29.58 14.50 -31.29
C MET A 1 -28.97 14.47 -29.90
N LYS A 2 -28.26 13.38 -29.51
CA LYS A 2 -27.34 13.45 -28.36
C LYS A 2 -26.37 14.61 -28.64
N ASN A 3 -26.36 15.61 -27.77
CA ASN A 3 -25.58 16.84 -27.93
C ASN A 3 -24.13 16.49 -28.29
N ILE A 4 -23.58 17.09 -29.35
CA ILE A 4 -22.19 16.88 -29.81
C ILE A 4 -21.18 17.01 -28.65
N PHE A 5 -21.44 17.92 -27.71
CA PHE A 5 -20.67 18.07 -26.47
C PHE A 5 -20.64 16.82 -25.58
N ASN A 6 -21.77 16.11 -25.45
CA ASN A 6 -21.82 14.86 -24.68
C ASN A 6 -21.02 13.75 -25.38
N TYR A 7 -21.03 13.70 -26.71
CA TYR A 7 -20.23 12.76 -27.49
C TYR A 7 -18.72 13.00 -27.32
N PHE A 8 -18.27 14.26 -27.40
CA PHE A 8 -16.86 14.60 -27.18
C PHE A 8 -16.43 14.33 -25.73
N LYS A 9 -17.28 14.64 -24.74
CA LYS A 9 -16.99 14.37 -23.33
C LYS A 9 -16.90 12.86 -23.02
N GLU A 10 -17.80 12.06 -23.57
CA GLU A 10 -17.82 10.61 -23.42
C GLU A 10 -16.60 9.95 -24.09
N ASN A 11 -16.21 10.41 -25.29
CA ASN A 11 -14.99 9.94 -25.96
C ASN A 11 -13.70 10.36 -25.23
N ALA A 12 -13.63 11.58 -24.68
CA ALA A 12 -12.50 12.02 -23.87
C ALA A 12 -12.37 11.20 -22.57
N ASN A 13 -13.49 10.88 -21.91
CA ASN A 13 -13.47 10.01 -20.74
C ASN A 13 -12.92 8.61 -21.05
N ASN A 14 -13.25 8.08 -22.23
CA ASN A 14 -12.70 6.79 -22.69
C ASN A 14 -11.20 6.89 -23.00
N ILE A 15 -10.72 7.99 -23.60
CA ILE A 15 -9.29 8.15 -23.90
C ILE A 15 -8.45 8.19 -22.63
N TYR A 16 -8.87 8.93 -21.60
CA TYR A 16 -8.12 9.03 -20.34
C TYR A 16 -8.03 7.69 -19.62
N LYS A 17 -9.10 6.89 -19.64
CA LYS A 17 -9.09 5.53 -19.07
C LYS A 17 -8.12 4.63 -19.81
N ILE A 18 -8.14 4.64 -21.14
CA ILE A 18 -7.22 3.85 -21.96
C ILE A 18 -5.78 4.26 -21.67
N LEU A 19 -5.49 5.56 -21.66
CA LEU A 19 -4.15 6.07 -21.35
C LEU A 19 -3.68 5.67 -19.94
N ALA A 20 -4.55 5.71 -18.93
CA ALA A 20 -4.21 5.28 -17.58
C ALA A 20 -3.87 3.79 -17.53
N ILE A 21 -4.63 2.94 -18.24
CA ILE A 21 -4.35 1.50 -18.35
C ILE A 21 -3.02 1.24 -19.06
N LEU A 22 -2.74 1.96 -20.15
CA LEU A 22 -1.48 1.86 -20.88
C LEU A 22 -0.28 2.28 -20.01
N LEU A 23 -0.43 3.35 -19.21
CA LEU A 23 0.60 3.77 -18.26
C LEU A 23 0.84 2.72 -17.17
N ILE A 24 -0.21 2.09 -16.64
CA ILE A 24 -0.06 0.99 -15.67
C ILE A 24 0.67 -0.19 -16.33
N ALA A 25 0.27 -0.58 -17.54
CA ALA A 25 0.94 -1.66 -18.28
C ALA A 25 2.44 -1.35 -18.49
N LEU A 26 2.77 -0.13 -18.90
CA LEU A 26 4.16 0.33 -19.04
C LEU A 26 4.90 0.28 -17.69
N GLY A 27 4.27 0.74 -16.61
CA GLY A 27 4.84 0.73 -15.27
C GLY A 27 5.06 -0.69 -14.72
N ILE A 28 4.21 -1.65 -15.09
CA ILE A 28 4.41 -3.07 -14.78
C ILE A 28 5.58 -3.63 -15.58
N ILE A 29 5.64 -3.36 -16.89
CA ILE A 29 6.74 -3.81 -17.76
C ILE A 29 8.08 -3.27 -17.24
N ALA A 30 8.16 -2.00 -16.85
CA ALA A 30 9.38 -1.41 -16.29
C ALA A 30 9.83 -2.12 -14.99
N ARG A 31 8.89 -2.47 -14.11
CA ARG A 31 9.19 -3.21 -12.86
C ARG A 31 9.62 -4.64 -13.13
N LEU A 32 8.97 -5.32 -14.08
CA LEU A 32 9.38 -6.66 -14.52
C LEU A 32 10.76 -6.64 -15.16
N TYR A 33 11.06 -5.63 -15.97
CA TYR A 33 12.38 -5.43 -16.55
C TYR A 33 13.44 -5.27 -15.46
N ASN A 34 13.23 -4.38 -14.49
CA ASN A 34 14.14 -4.20 -13.35
C ASN A 34 14.25 -5.45 -12.47
N TYR A 35 13.25 -6.31 -12.44
CA TYR A 35 13.30 -7.55 -11.67
C TYR A 35 14.09 -8.64 -12.39
N ILE A 36 13.90 -8.79 -13.70
CA ILE A 36 14.62 -9.77 -14.53
C ILE A 36 16.10 -9.37 -14.66
N TRP A 37 16.34 -8.07 -14.83
CA TRP A 37 17.68 -7.47 -14.95
C TRP A 37 18.00 -6.66 -13.71
N HIS A 38 17.76 -7.25 -12.54
CA HIS A 38 18.00 -6.59 -11.26
C HIS A 38 19.46 -6.18 -11.12
N LYS A 39 19.65 -5.11 -10.35
CA LYS A 39 20.98 -4.74 -9.85
C LYS A 39 21.47 -5.81 -8.88
N ASP A 40 22.78 -5.84 -8.65
CA ASP A 40 23.34 -6.61 -7.54
C ASP A 40 22.85 -6.05 -6.19
N LEU A 41 22.88 -6.91 -5.17
CA LEU A 41 22.57 -6.51 -3.80
C LEU A 41 23.51 -5.37 -3.36
N TRP A 42 22.91 -4.30 -2.85
CA TRP A 42 23.66 -3.29 -2.11
C TRP A 42 24.17 -3.87 -0.80
N HIS A 43 25.13 -3.17 -0.22
CA HIS A 43 25.80 -3.62 1.00
C HIS A 43 24.81 -3.96 2.13
N ASP A 44 23.81 -3.13 2.35
CA ASP A 44 22.79 -3.30 3.37
C ASP A 44 21.76 -4.39 3.03
N GLU A 45 21.46 -4.62 1.75
CA GLU A 45 20.63 -5.74 1.29
C GLU A 45 21.36 -7.08 1.45
N ALA A 46 22.66 -7.12 1.11
CA ALA A 46 23.51 -8.29 1.24
C ALA A 46 23.68 -8.69 2.71
N LEU A 47 23.90 -7.72 3.60
CA LEU A 47 23.93 -7.97 5.04
C LEU A 47 22.59 -8.54 5.51
N LEU A 48 21.46 -8.03 5.01
CA LEU A 48 20.13 -8.49 5.44
C LEU A 48 19.86 -9.92 4.97
N ALA A 49 20.23 -10.20 3.72
CA ALA A 49 20.13 -11.53 3.12
C ALA A 49 20.95 -12.55 3.92
N LEU A 50 22.18 -12.19 4.30
CA LEU A 50 23.05 -13.02 5.13
C LEU A 50 22.47 -13.25 6.53
N SER A 51 21.98 -12.19 7.20
CA SER A 51 21.35 -12.31 8.52
C SER A 51 20.16 -13.28 8.48
N ILE A 52 19.28 -13.15 7.48
CA ILE A 52 18.11 -14.01 7.34
C ILE A 52 18.53 -15.45 6.98
N TYR A 53 19.50 -15.62 6.09
CA TYR A 53 20.01 -16.93 5.69
C TYR A 53 20.58 -17.70 6.89
N SER A 54 21.38 -17.03 7.71
CA SER A 54 22.24 -17.67 8.73
C SER A 54 21.51 -18.14 10.00
N ILE A 55 20.25 -17.74 10.20
CA ILE A 55 19.48 -18.10 11.40
C ILE A 55 18.35 -19.09 11.13
N PRO A 56 17.98 -19.92 12.12
CA PRO A 56 16.77 -20.72 12.04
C PRO A 56 15.52 -19.82 12.10
N PHE A 57 14.40 -20.32 11.56
CA PHE A 57 13.15 -19.56 11.46
C PHE A 57 12.63 -19.05 12.82
N SER A 58 12.82 -19.82 13.89
CA SER A 58 12.42 -19.44 15.25
C SER A 58 13.14 -18.20 15.76
N GLU A 59 14.40 -17.99 15.37
CA GLU A 59 15.21 -16.88 15.88
C GLU A 59 14.78 -15.52 15.34
N ILE A 60 14.05 -15.47 14.22
CA ILE A 60 13.46 -14.23 13.67
C ILE A 60 12.52 -13.56 14.69
N PHE A 61 11.85 -14.35 15.55
CA PHE A 61 10.83 -13.86 16.48
C PHE A 61 11.38 -13.51 17.86
N PHE A 62 12.47 -14.15 18.28
CA PHE A 62 12.92 -14.15 19.67
C PHE A 62 14.33 -13.58 19.86
N LYS A 63 15.06 -13.32 18.78
CA LYS A 63 16.39 -12.72 18.83
C LYS A 63 16.47 -11.49 17.93
N PRO A 64 17.29 -10.49 18.29
CA PRO A 64 17.71 -9.47 17.35
C PRO A 64 18.30 -10.13 16.10
N LEU A 65 18.08 -9.53 14.92
CA LEU A 65 18.75 -9.97 13.70
C LEU A 65 20.27 -9.99 13.95
N PRO A 66 20.94 -11.14 13.76
CA PRO A 66 22.37 -11.19 13.97
C PRO A 66 23.03 -10.30 12.95
N THR A 67 23.86 -9.40 13.44
CA THR A 67 24.73 -8.61 12.60
C THR A 67 26.07 -9.33 12.53
N THR A 68 26.60 -9.52 11.32
CA THR A 68 28.00 -9.95 11.14
C THR A 68 28.99 -8.85 11.55
N VAL A 69 28.47 -7.64 11.81
CA VAL A 69 29.21 -6.46 12.25
C VAL A 69 28.43 -5.85 13.43
N ASP A 70 28.96 -5.93 14.65
CA ASP A 70 28.30 -5.46 15.89
C ASP A 70 27.84 -3.99 15.84
N TRP A 71 28.39 -3.20 14.91
CA TRP A 71 28.13 -1.76 14.76
C TRP A 71 27.04 -1.39 13.72
N LEU A 72 26.44 -2.35 13.00
CA LEU A 72 25.42 -2.08 11.99
C LEU A 72 24.10 -2.83 12.23
N PRO A 73 23.34 -2.47 13.29
CA PRO A 73 22.05 -3.09 13.62
C PRO A 73 21.07 -2.95 12.46
N GLN A 74 20.49 -4.07 12.03
CA GLN A 74 19.43 -4.09 11.05
C GLN A 74 18.07 -4.23 11.71
N ALA A 75 17.12 -3.45 11.24
CA ALA A 75 15.73 -3.52 11.67
C ALA A 75 14.83 -3.61 10.44
N ALA A 76 13.96 -4.61 10.44
CA ALA A 76 12.91 -4.75 9.44
C ALA A 76 11.65 -5.32 10.09
N PRO A 77 10.47 -5.08 9.51
CA PRO A 77 9.21 -5.60 10.02
C PRO A 77 9.21 -7.14 10.10
N LEU A 78 8.64 -7.68 11.17
CA LEU A 78 8.68 -9.12 11.48
C LEU A 78 8.08 -10.00 10.37
N GLY A 79 6.92 -9.59 9.85
CA GLY A 79 6.24 -10.26 8.74
C GLY A 79 7.04 -10.22 7.45
N PHE A 80 7.74 -9.12 7.17
CA PHE A 80 8.66 -9.03 6.02
C PHE A 80 9.82 -10.03 6.15
N LEU A 81 10.44 -10.13 7.33
CA LEU A 81 11.52 -11.08 7.61
C LEU A 81 11.04 -12.53 7.50
N ALA A 82 9.94 -12.86 8.17
CA ALA A 82 9.39 -14.20 8.18
C ALA A 82 8.95 -14.66 6.78
N PHE A 83 8.32 -13.79 6.01
CA PHE A 83 7.89 -14.11 4.65
C PHE A 83 9.10 -14.27 3.71
N THR A 84 10.11 -13.41 3.82
CA THR A 84 11.35 -13.56 3.04
C THR A 84 12.07 -14.87 3.37
N LYS A 85 12.22 -15.21 4.66
CA LYS A 85 12.81 -16.48 5.09
C LYS A 85 12.04 -17.66 4.50
N LEU A 86 10.71 -17.62 4.55
CA LEU A 86 9.85 -18.65 3.96
C LEU A 86 10.10 -18.82 2.47
N LEU A 87 10.15 -17.71 1.71
CA LEU A 87 10.45 -17.76 0.29
C LEU A 87 11.84 -18.36 0.02
N GLY A 88 12.87 -17.94 0.76
CA GLY A 88 14.22 -18.48 0.61
C GLY A 88 14.33 -19.97 0.94
N VAL A 89 13.58 -20.45 1.94
CA VAL A 89 13.53 -21.88 2.30
C VAL A 89 12.79 -22.71 1.24
N VAL A 90 11.70 -22.19 0.67
CA VAL A 90 10.85 -22.93 -0.27
C VAL A 90 11.42 -22.92 -1.70
N PHE A 91 11.92 -21.77 -2.16
CA PHE A 91 12.37 -21.56 -3.54
C PHE A 91 13.90 -21.50 -3.69
N GLY A 92 14.64 -21.57 -2.58
CA GLY A 92 16.09 -21.34 -2.55
C GLY A 92 16.44 -19.86 -2.41
N TYR A 93 17.64 -19.59 -1.89
CA TYR A 93 18.13 -18.22 -1.76
C TYR A 93 18.76 -17.76 -3.08
N SER A 94 18.15 -16.76 -3.70
CA SER A 94 18.67 -16.04 -4.86
C SER A 94 18.16 -14.60 -4.83
N GLU A 95 18.83 -13.70 -5.55
CA GLU A 95 18.42 -12.29 -5.62
C GLU A 95 16.99 -12.12 -6.17
N HIS A 96 16.61 -12.94 -7.15
CA HIS A 96 15.25 -12.98 -7.66
C HIS A 96 14.23 -13.29 -6.56
N VAL A 97 14.50 -14.29 -5.70
CA VAL A 97 13.61 -14.64 -4.59
C VAL A 97 13.51 -13.50 -3.56
N LEU A 98 14.62 -12.81 -3.31
CA LEU A 98 14.65 -11.65 -2.40
C LEU A 98 13.88 -10.44 -2.96
N TYR A 99 13.96 -10.20 -4.27
CA TYR A 99 13.25 -9.11 -4.95
C TYR A 99 11.79 -9.41 -5.28
N PHE A 100 11.35 -10.66 -5.12
CA PHE A 100 9.99 -11.07 -5.50
C PHE A 100 8.90 -10.33 -4.72
N LEU A 101 9.00 -10.25 -3.39
CA LEU A 101 7.99 -9.56 -2.58
C LEU A 101 7.95 -8.04 -2.90
N PRO A 102 9.09 -7.30 -2.94
CA PRO A 102 9.12 -5.92 -3.43
C PRO A 102 8.45 -5.74 -4.79
N LEU A 103 8.66 -6.65 -5.75
CA LEU A 103 8.07 -6.57 -7.09
C LEU A 103 6.55 -6.66 -7.02
N ILE A 104 6.02 -7.69 -6.34
CA ILE A 104 4.58 -7.91 -6.23
C ILE A 104 3.90 -6.72 -5.55
N CYS A 105 4.50 -6.19 -4.48
CA CYS A 105 4.02 -4.97 -3.82
C CYS A 105 4.10 -3.74 -4.74
N GLY A 106 5.17 -3.60 -5.52
CA GLY A 106 5.33 -2.53 -6.50
C GLY A 106 4.25 -2.55 -7.58
N VAL A 107 3.95 -3.73 -8.14
CA VAL A 107 2.84 -3.92 -9.11
C VAL A 107 1.49 -3.66 -8.46
N GLY A 108 1.27 -4.20 -7.25
CA GLY A 108 0.04 -3.96 -6.48
C GLY A 108 -0.20 -2.48 -6.19
N THR A 109 0.87 -1.70 -5.97
CA THR A 109 0.80 -0.24 -5.77
C THR A 109 0.23 0.47 -6.99
N LEU A 110 0.61 0.07 -8.21
CA LEU A 110 0.07 0.67 -9.45
C LEU A 110 -1.42 0.38 -9.62
N ILE A 111 -1.84 -0.86 -9.31
CA ILE A 111 -3.25 -1.27 -9.39
C ILE A 111 -4.07 -0.50 -8.36
N LEU A 112 -3.60 -0.39 -7.12
CA LEU A 112 -4.25 0.38 -6.08
C LEU A 112 -4.31 1.87 -6.42
N ALA A 113 -3.27 2.44 -7.03
CA ALA A 113 -3.27 3.83 -7.47
C ALA A 113 -4.42 4.11 -8.45
N TYR A 114 -4.64 3.24 -9.44
CA TYR A 114 -5.78 3.37 -10.35
C TYR A 114 -7.13 3.25 -9.63
N MET A 115 -7.25 2.30 -8.71
CA MET A 115 -8.47 2.07 -7.94
C MET A 115 -8.80 3.22 -6.99
N ILE A 116 -7.78 3.87 -6.43
CA ILE A 116 -7.89 5.08 -5.62
C ILE A 116 -8.26 6.26 -6.51
N GLY A 117 -7.58 6.44 -7.64
CA GLY A 117 -7.83 7.53 -8.58
C GLY A 117 -9.29 7.56 -9.03
N LYS A 118 -9.85 6.42 -9.45
CA LYS A 118 -11.27 6.30 -9.84
C LYS A 118 -12.28 6.62 -8.74
N ARG A 119 -11.87 6.59 -7.47
CA ARG A 119 -12.75 6.90 -6.33
C ARG A 119 -12.66 8.36 -5.90
N LEU A 120 -11.51 8.99 -6.10
CA LEU A 120 -11.24 10.34 -5.59
C LEU A 120 -11.30 11.42 -6.68
N PHE A 121 -11.09 11.05 -7.94
CA PHE A 121 -10.93 11.99 -9.04
C PHE A 121 -11.84 11.65 -10.23
N ASP A 122 -11.99 12.60 -11.14
CA ASP A 122 -12.54 12.35 -12.46
C ASP A 122 -11.55 11.58 -13.34
N ASP A 123 -11.92 11.31 -14.60
CA ASP A 123 -11.11 10.47 -15.49
C ASP A 123 -9.74 11.11 -15.81
N PHE A 124 -9.67 12.44 -15.93
CA PHE A 124 -8.41 13.16 -16.12
C PHE A 124 -7.56 13.16 -14.85
N GLY A 125 -8.15 13.45 -13.69
CA GLY A 125 -7.42 13.41 -12.41
C GLY A 125 -6.94 11.99 -12.06
N THR A 126 -7.70 10.96 -12.43
CA THR A 126 -7.26 9.56 -12.33
C THR A 126 -6.03 9.31 -13.20
N LEU A 127 -6.04 9.75 -14.45
CA LEU A 127 -4.89 9.65 -15.35
C LEU A 127 -3.68 10.38 -14.78
N ALA A 128 -3.85 11.62 -14.31
CA ALA A 128 -2.77 12.41 -13.72
C ALA A 128 -2.18 11.74 -12.48
N PHE A 129 -3.02 11.21 -11.58
CA PHE A 129 -2.58 10.50 -10.39
C PHE A 129 -1.80 9.22 -10.75
N VAL A 130 -2.31 8.43 -11.70
CA VAL A 130 -1.60 7.23 -12.21
C VAL A 130 -0.25 7.61 -12.83
N ALA A 131 -0.19 8.68 -13.62
CA ALA A 131 1.05 9.14 -14.24
C ALA A 131 2.10 9.52 -13.18
N LEU A 132 1.71 10.21 -12.10
CA LEU A 132 2.61 10.56 -10.99
C LEU A 132 3.13 9.32 -10.27
N VAL A 133 2.28 8.32 -10.03
CA VAL A 133 2.67 7.08 -9.33
C VAL A 133 3.56 6.20 -10.21
N VAL A 134 3.21 6.03 -11.49
CA VAL A 134 3.99 5.25 -12.46
C VAL A 134 5.36 5.90 -12.70
N GLY A 135 5.39 7.23 -12.86
CA GLY A 135 6.61 8.01 -13.13
C GLY A 135 7.48 8.28 -11.90
N SER A 136 7.07 7.84 -10.70
CA SER A 136 7.87 8.00 -9.49
C SER A 136 9.07 7.06 -9.53
N MET A 137 10.26 7.64 -9.70
CA MET A 137 11.53 6.89 -9.69
C MET A 137 11.75 6.17 -8.36
N GLY A 138 11.30 6.74 -7.23
CA GLY A 138 11.37 6.08 -5.93
C GLY A 138 10.51 4.82 -5.86
N LEU A 139 9.25 4.89 -6.32
CA LEU A 139 8.35 3.72 -6.33
C LEU A 139 8.77 2.66 -7.35
N LEU A 140 9.53 3.04 -8.39
CA LEU A 140 10.13 2.11 -9.32
C LEU A 140 11.37 1.45 -8.68
N HIS A 141 12.28 2.23 -8.09
CA HIS A 141 13.48 1.74 -7.42
C HIS A 141 13.15 0.75 -6.30
N TYR A 142 12.26 1.13 -5.38
CA TYR A 142 11.89 0.29 -4.24
C TYR A 142 11.05 -0.95 -4.61
N SER A 143 10.65 -1.09 -5.88
CA SER A 143 9.99 -2.32 -6.35
C SER A 143 10.96 -3.47 -6.60
N THR A 144 12.26 -3.20 -6.63
CA THR A 144 13.33 -4.18 -6.83
C THR A 144 14.50 -3.91 -5.90
N GLU A 145 14.18 -3.51 -4.66
CA GLU A 145 15.13 -3.37 -3.57
C GLU A 145 14.69 -4.31 -2.44
N PHE A 146 15.62 -5.11 -1.94
CA PHE A 146 15.41 -6.10 -0.89
C PHE A 146 15.44 -5.42 0.49
N LYS A 147 14.46 -4.54 0.67
CA LYS A 147 14.13 -3.81 1.89
C LYS A 147 12.62 -3.66 1.99
N GLN A 148 12.13 -3.31 3.17
CA GLN A 148 10.69 -3.15 3.41
C GLN A 148 10.05 -2.01 2.60
N TYR A 149 10.81 -1.04 2.09
CA TYR A 149 10.26 0.23 1.58
C TYR A 149 9.18 0.08 0.49
N GLY A 150 9.37 -0.83 -0.47
CA GLY A 150 8.36 -1.10 -1.50
C GLY A 150 7.07 -1.71 -0.95
N ILE A 151 7.20 -2.53 0.10
CA ILE A 151 6.08 -3.14 0.84
C ILE A 151 5.37 -2.07 1.67
N GLU A 152 6.10 -1.16 2.31
CA GLU A 152 5.53 -0.05 3.08
C GLU A 152 4.72 0.91 2.18
N ALA A 153 5.24 1.21 0.98
CA ALA A 153 4.50 1.97 -0.01
C ALA A 153 3.19 1.28 -0.40
N PHE A 154 3.24 -0.01 -0.74
CA PHE A 154 2.05 -0.80 -1.05
C PHE A 154 1.01 -0.77 0.09
N ILE A 155 1.46 -0.95 1.33
CA ILE A 155 0.60 -0.92 2.52
C ILE A 155 -0.05 0.45 2.68
N GLY A 156 0.68 1.54 2.44
CA GLY A 156 0.11 2.88 2.48
C GLY A 156 -1.04 3.06 1.48
N PHE A 157 -0.85 2.61 0.24
CA PHE A 157 -1.89 2.62 -0.78
C PHE A 157 -3.06 1.69 -0.41
N LEU A 158 -2.78 0.51 0.16
CA LEU A 158 -3.80 -0.45 0.56
C LEU A 158 -4.68 0.10 1.67
N LEU A 159 -4.09 0.64 2.75
CA LEU A 159 -4.82 1.22 3.86
C LEU A 159 -5.67 2.41 3.42
N LEU A 160 -5.12 3.30 2.58
CA LEU A 160 -5.88 4.40 2.00
C LEU A 160 -7.06 3.87 1.15
N TYR A 161 -6.81 2.89 0.28
CA TYR A 161 -7.85 2.30 -0.55
C TYR A 161 -8.96 1.65 0.28
N LEU A 162 -8.61 0.90 1.33
CA LEU A 162 -9.56 0.26 2.25
C LEU A 162 -10.40 1.30 2.99
N TYR A 163 -9.79 2.43 3.37
CA TYR A 163 -10.50 3.52 4.01
C TYR A 163 -11.52 4.17 3.06
N ILE A 164 -11.10 4.63 1.88
CA ILE A 164 -11.97 5.36 0.93
C ILE A 164 -13.06 4.48 0.30
N ARG A 165 -12.91 3.15 0.31
CA ARG A 165 -13.98 2.22 -0.10
C ARG A 165 -15.01 1.94 0.99
N ASN A 166 -14.92 2.64 2.13
CA ASN A 166 -15.78 2.49 3.29
C ASN A 166 -15.77 1.05 3.86
N THR A 167 -14.59 0.47 4.01
CA THR A 167 -14.46 -0.83 4.68
C THR A 167 -14.95 -0.72 6.13
N SER A 168 -15.62 -1.74 6.67
CA SER A 168 -16.08 -1.70 8.06
C SER A 168 -14.89 -1.59 9.03
N LEU A 169 -15.07 -0.90 10.15
CA LEU A 169 -14.02 -0.75 11.18
C LEU A 169 -13.39 -2.10 11.57
N ARG A 170 -14.22 -3.14 11.75
CA ARG A 170 -13.74 -4.48 12.09
C ARG A 170 -12.79 -5.05 11.03
N ALA A 171 -13.19 -5.01 9.76
CA ALA A 171 -12.36 -5.54 8.68
C ALA A 171 -11.11 -4.68 8.47
N PHE A 172 -11.23 -3.35 8.55
CA PHE A 172 -10.10 -2.43 8.48
C PHE A 172 -9.08 -2.72 9.57
N SER A 173 -9.50 -2.85 10.84
CA SER A 173 -8.61 -3.13 11.97
C SER A 173 -7.87 -4.46 11.83
N ILE A 174 -8.56 -5.53 11.39
CA ILE A 174 -7.93 -6.83 11.17
C ILE A 174 -6.82 -6.72 10.11
N ILE A 175 -7.12 -6.09 8.97
CA ILE A 175 -6.14 -5.94 7.89
C ILE A 175 -4.99 -5.02 8.32
N ALA A 176 -5.30 -3.93 9.04
CA ALA A 176 -4.31 -3.00 9.58
C ALA A 176 -3.35 -3.69 10.55
N SER A 177 -3.84 -4.55 11.45
CA SER A 177 -2.99 -5.32 12.37
C SER A 177 -2.03 -6.25 11.63
N ILE A 178 -2.47 -6.86 10.53
CA ILE A 178 -1.59 -7.69 9.68
C ILE A 178 -0.55 -6.79 8.99
N CYS A 179 -0.95 -5.62 8.49
CA CYS A 179 -0.06 -4.68 7.80
C CYS A 179 1.09 -4.19 8.68
N ILE A 180 0.87 -4.00 9.99
CA ILE A 180 1.94 -3.60 10.93
C ILE A 180 3.10 -4.60 10.94
N LEU A 181 2.82 -5.89 10.74
CA LEU A 181 3.87 -6.90 10.67
C LEU A 181 4.79 -6.69 9.47
N PHE A 182 4.33 -6.03 8.41
CA PHE A 182 5.07 -5.83 7.16
C PHE A 182 5.57 -4.40 6.97
N SER A 183 5.19 -3.46 7.83
CA SER A 183 5.57 -2.06 7.73
C SER A 183 5.67 -1.41 9.10
N ASN A 184 6.84 -0.87 9.41
CA ASN A 184 7.08 -0.09 10.62
C ASN A 184 6.36 1.27 10.53
N THR A 185 6.23 1.82 9.32
CA THR A 185 5.60 3.12 9.07
C THR A 185 4.06 3.08 9.00
N ALA A 186 3.44 1.89 8.88
CA ALA A 186 1.99 1.74 8.77
C ALA A 186 1.21 2.39 9.93
N ILE A 187 1.81 2.45 11.13
CA ILE A 187 1.19 3.05 12.32
C ILE A 187 0.79 4.51 12.11
N PHE A 188 1.54 5.27 11.30
CA PHE A 188 1.26 6.67 11.00
C PHE A 188 0.01 6.87 10.15
N LEU A 189 -0.46 5.82 9.46
CA LEU A 189 -1.71 5.84 8.70
C LEU A 189 -2.86 5.20 9.50
N ILE A 190 -2.58 4.10 10.20
CA ILE A 190 -3.59 3.34 10.95
C ILE A 190 -4.19 4.20 12.05
N ILE A 191 -3.38 4.91 12.84
CA ILE A 191 -3.87 5.71 13.98
C ILE A 191 -4.85 6.79 13.51
N PRO A 192 -4.52 7.67 12.54
CA PRO A 192 -5.46 8.67 12.04
C PRO A 192 -6.77 8.07 11.49
N PHE A 193 -6.69 6.98 10.70
CA PHE A 193 -7.90 6.37 10.15
C PHE A 193 -8.80 5.80 11.25
N LEU A 194 -8.24 5.15 12.28
CA LEU A 194 -9.00 4.64 13.42
C LEU A 194 -9.66 5.77 14.22
N ILE A 195 -8.96 6.88 14.46
CA ILE A 195 -9.53 8.07 15.11
C ILE A 195 -10.74 8.57 14.34
N ILE A 196 -10.65 8.65 13.00
CA ILE A 196 -11.77 9.11 12.18
C ILE A 196 -12.94 8.12 12.23
N TYR A 197 -12.70 6.80 12.16
CA TYR A 197 -13.77 5.81 12.33
C TYR A 197 -14.51 5.97 13.65
N ILE A 198 -13.78 6.16 14.75
CA ILE A 198 -14.35 6.36 16.09
C ILE A 198 -15.16 7.67 16.12
N TYR A 199 -14.61 8.75 15.56
CA TYR A 199 -15.30 10.03 15.46
C TYR A 199 -16.63 9.91 14.71
N ILE A 200 -16.63 9.27 13.53
CA ILE A 200 -17.84 9.04 12.72
C ILE A 200 -18.86 8.22 13.51
N TYR A 201 -18.41 7.16 14.20
CA TYR A 201 -19.28 6.32 15.02
C TYR A 201 -19.94 7.11 16.15
N ILE A 202 -19.18 7.90 16.90
CA ILE A 202 -19.69 8.75 17.99
C ILE A 202 -20.67 9.79 17.45
N TYR A 203 -20.32 10.45 16.35
CA TYR A 203 -21.17 11.46 15.71
C TYR A 203 -22.52 10.86 15.28
N GLN A 204 -22.50 9.68 14.65
CA GLN A 204 -23.71 8.97 14.24
C GLN A 204 -24.55 8.49 15.43
N ALA A 205 -23.94 8.09 16.54
CA ALA A 205 -24.67 7.70 17.75
C ALA A 205 -25.32 8.90 18.48
N ALA A 206 -24.71 10.08 18.40
CA ALA A 206 -25.20 11.31 19.03
C ALA A 206 -26.33 12.00 18.22
N MET A 207 -26.24 11.97 16.88
CA MET A 207 -27.19 12.64 15.97
C MET A 207 -28.67 12.29 16.19
N PRO A 208 -29.09 11.02 16.40
CA PRO A 208 -30.47 10.67 16.69
C PRO A 208 -30.99 11.33 17.97
N LYS A 209 -30.15 11.39 19.02
CA LYS A 209 -30.50 12.03 20.29
C LYS A 209 -30.63 13.55 20.14
N VAL A 210 -29.71 14.18 19.41
CA VAL A 210 -29.77 15.63 19.11
C VAL A 210 -31.02 15.97 18.29
N ARG A 211 -31.35 15.16 17.28
CA ARG A 211 -32.55 15.35 16.46
C ARG A 211 -33.84 15.21 17.27
N LEU A 212 -33.89 14.28 18.22
CA LEU A 212 -35.01 14.13 19.17
C LEU A 212 -35.12 15.33 20.12
N ILE A 213 -34.00 15.84 20.64
CA ILE A 213 -33.98 17.03 21.51
C ILE A 213 -34.47 18.26 20.75
N ILE A 214 -33.97 18.50 19.54
CA ILE A 214 -34.42 19.61 18.70
C ILE A 214 -35.92 19.48 18.39
N HIS A 215 -36.39 18.30 17.99
CA HIS A 215 -37.81 18.08 17.72
C HIS A 215 -38.69 18.32 18.96
N ARG A 216 -38.23 17.93 20.15
CA ARG A 216 -38.93 18.19 21.42
C ARG A 216 -38.99 19.68 21.74
N ILE A 217 -37.87 20.39 21.61
CA ILE A 217 -37.80 21.85 21.77
C ILE A 217 -38.80 22.53 20.84
N TYR A 218 -38.79 22.22 19.54
CA TYR A 218 -39.73 22.83 18.58
C TYR A 218 -41.20 22.51 18.85
N LYS A 219 -41.50 21.36 19.46
CA LYS A 219 -42.88 20.99 19.84
C LYS A 219 -43.37 21.75 21.07
N ASP A 220 -42.47 22.10 21.99
CA ASP A 220 -42.80 22.86 23.20
C ASP A 220 -42.94 24.38 22.91
N PHE A 221 -42.50 24.84 21.74
CA PHE A 221 -42.61 26.23 21.26
C PHE A 221 -43.73 26.46 20.23
N ALA A 222 -44.52 25.44 19.87
CA ALA A 222 -45.65 25.50 18.95
C ALA A 222 -46.97 25.23 19.68
#